data_AF-A0A3R9KH91-F1
#
_entry.id   AF-A0A3R9KH91-F1
#
_cell.length_a   1.000
_cell.length_b   1.000
_cell.length_c   1.000
_cell.angle_alpha   90.00
_cell.angle_beta   90.00
_cell.angle_gamma   90.00
#
_symmetry.space_group_name_H-M   'P 1'
#
loop_
_entity.id
_entity.type
_entity.pdbx_description
1 polymer ?
#
loop_
_entity_poly.entity_id
_entity_poly.type
_entity_poly.pdbx_seq_one_letter_code
_entity_poly.pdbx_strand_id
1 'polypeptide(L)'
;MVKNKKKNRTENSAYLNERYHGPLITNEVVLGYIKIYPWINLFFSILLVGIGLKGWYSDYYGVIRGVFTTCVVINLLGIILSFFHDLINQFKSLTYILIALVVGTNILWLDFIGMTSFLSKNNSTVPADFSSEKVLFYTIPLIFLFIFSTALYSWYYLPKNQGKIWAFNRWETYGGKEKGKKQERLFNFGVAFVAVMLVPAILTGYIENVFGISFGILITVTLPAVMVDAVYAAIYIRKHPDYDELN
;
A
#
# COMPACT_ATOMS: atom_id res chain seq x y z
N MET A 1 11.07 -35.53 -27.74
CA MET A 1 10.96 -34.08 -28.03
C MET A 1 9.55 -33.47 -27.84
N VAL A 2 8.50 -34.23 -27.50
CA VAL A 2 7.11 -33.69 -27.41
C VAL A 2 6.79 -32.96 -26.09
N LYS A 3 7.52 -33.24 -24.99
CA LYS A 3 7.26 -32.64 -23.67
C LYS A 3 7.55 -31.13 -23.59
N ASN A 4 8.60 -30.63 -24.24
CA ASN A 4 8.97 -29.20 -24.18
C ASN A 4 7.98 -28.29 -24.93
N LYS A 5 7.37 -28.77 -26.02
CA LYS A 5 6.38 -27.99 -26.79
C LYS A 5 5.05 -27.84 -26.03
N LYS A 6 4.68 -28.83 -25.21
CA LYS A 6 3.50 -28.75 -24.33
C LYS A 6 3.76 -27.78 -23.18
N LYS A 7 4.88 -27.92 -22.46
CA LYS A 7 5.27 -27.04 -21.34
C LYS A 7 5.31 -25.56 -21.75
N ASN A 8 5.96 -25.24 -22.87
CA ASN A 8 6.03 -23.86 -23.40
C ASN A 8 4.69 -23.31 -23.88
N ARG A 9 3.73 -24.18 -24.27
CA ARG A 9 2.38 -23.75 -24.70
C ARG A 9 1.48 -23.52 -23.49
N THR A 10 1.64 -24.30 -22.42
CA THR A 10 0.93 -24.15 -21.15
C THR A 10 1.41 -22.93 -20.35
N GLU A 11 2.72 -22.67 -20.31
CA GLU A 11 3.27 -21.45 -19.71
C GLU A 11 2.83 -20.20 -20.49
N ASN A 12 2.90 -20.20 -21.84
CA ASN A 12 2.39 -19.08 -22.64
C ASN A 12 0.87 -18.88 -22.53
N SER A 13 0.07 -19.94 -22.34
CA SER A 13 -1.38 -19.79 -22.12
C SER A 13 -1.72 -19.28 -20.73
N ALA A 14 -0.89 -19.54 -19.72
CA ALA A 14 -1.04 -18.99 -18.38
C ALA A 14 -0.79 -17.47 -18.39
N TYR A 15 0.31 -17.02 -19.00
CA TYR A 15 0.60 -15.59 -19.18
C TYR A 15 -0.42 -14.83 -20.04
N LEU A 16 -1.13 -15.52 -20.94
CA LEU A 16 -2.18 -14.92 -21.78
C LEU A 16 -3.51 -14.72 -21.05
N ASN A 17 -3.71 -15.38 -19.92
CA ASN A 17 -4.96 -15.33 -19.15
C ASN A 17 -4.87 -14.42 -17.93
N GLU A 18 -3.69 -13.97 -17.51
CA GLU A 18 -3.54 -13.12 -16.31
C GLU A 18 -4.08 -11.71 -16.57
N ARG A 19 -4.81 -11.16 -15.59
CA ARG A 19 -5.32 -9.79 -15.66
C ARG A 19 -4.15 -8.83 -15.60
N TYR A 20 -4.23 -7.74 -16.37
CA TYR A 20 -3.20 -6.70 -16.29
C TYR A 20 -3.09 -6.17 -14.85
N HIS A 21 -1.87 -6.23 -14.31
CA HIS A 21 -1.51 -5.62 -13.04
C HIS A 21 -0.53 -4.46 -13.27
N GLY A 22 -0.55 -3.51 -12.34
CA GLY A 22 0.24 -2.30 -12.43
C GLY A 22 1.75 -2.58 -12.35
N PRO A 23 2.58 -1.68 -12.89
CA PRO A 23 4.03 -1.86 -13.02
C PRO A 23 4.81 -1.90 -11.68
N LEU A 24 4.21 -1.50 -10.56
CA LEU A 24 4.85 -1.57 -9.24
C LEU A 24 4.64 -2.92 -8.55
N ILE A 25 3.54 -3.60 -8.84
CA ILE A 25 3.19 -4.88 -8.23
C ILE A 25 3.67 -6.02 -9.14
N THR A 26 4.21 -7.06 -8.53
CA THR A 26 4.75 -8.22 -9.27
C THR A 26 3.65 -9.20 -9.68
N ASN A 27 2.55 -9.23 -8.93
CA ASN A 27 1.40 -10.08 -9.16
C ASN A 27 0.12 -9.25 -8.95
N GLU A 28 -0.97 -9.68 -9.57
CA GLU A 28 -2.30 -9.13 -9.34
C GLU A 28 -2.79 -9.38 -7.91
N VAL A 29 -3.65 -8.49 -7.42
CA VAL A 29 -4.39 -8.70 -6.17
C VAL A 29 -5.36 -9.85 -6.40
N VAL A 30 -5.34 -10.80 -5.48
CA VAL A 30 -6.19 -12.00 -5.48
C VAL A 30 -7.20 -11.95 -4.35
N LEU A 31 -8.34 -12.64 -4.52
CA LEU A 31 -9.41 -12.74 -3.52
C LEU A 31 -8.92 -13.21 -2.14
N GLY A 32 -7.84 -14.00 -2.09
CA GLY A 32 -7.24 -14.50 -0.85
C GLY A 32 -6.78 -13.41 0.12
N TYR A 33 -6.57 -12.17 -0.32
CA TYR A 33 -6.15 -11.06 0.55
C TYR A 33 -7.16 -10.80 1.68
N ILE A 34 -8.45 -11.07 1.44
CA ILE A 34 -9.51 -10.92 2.44
C ILE A 34 -9.35 -11.88 3.64
N LYS A 35 -8.56 -12.94 3.53
CA LYS A 35 -8.37 -13.92 4.60
C LYS A 35 -7.36 -13.49 5.67
N ILE A 36 -6.40 -12.63 5.32
CA ILE A 36 -5.27 -12.31 6.20
C ILE A 36 -5.23 -10.82 6.56
N TYR A 37 -5.29 -9.94 5.57
CA TYR A 37 -5.14 -8.50 5.79
C TYR A 37 -6.16 -7.93 6.78
N PRO A 38 -7.46 -8.32 6.74
CA PRO A 38 -8.42 -7.83 7.70
C PRO A 38 -8.06 -8.14 9.16
N TRP A 39 -7.48 -9.30 9.45
CA TRP A 39 -7.07 -9.68 10.80
C TRP A 39 -5.92 -8.81 11.33
N ILE A 40 -4.91 -8.57 10.50
CA ILE A 40 -3.76 -7.73 10.85
C ILE A 40 -4.24 -6.30 11.11
N ASN A 41 -5.02 -5.75 10.18
CA ASN A 41 -5.53 -4.39 10.28
C ASN A 41 -6.49 -4.21 11.45
N LEU A 42 -7.30 -5.23 11.77
CA LEU A 42 -8.21 -5.20 12.93
C LEU A 42 -7.44 -5.04 14.23
N PHE A 43 -6.35 -5.80 14.43
CA PHE A 43 -5.53 -5.71 15.63
C PHE A 43 -5.03 -4.27 15.85
N PHE A 44 -4.42 -3.66 14.84
CA PHE A 44 -3.91 -2.29 14.94
C PHE A 44 -5.03 -1.25 15.07
N SER A 45 -6.14 -1.42 14.35
CA SER A 45 -7.27 -0.49 14.42
C SER A 45 -7.90 -0.47 15.81
N ILE A 46 -8.12 -1.65 16.43
CA ILE A 46 -8.64 -1.75 17.81
C ILE A 46 -7.66 -1.12 18.80
N LEU A 47 -6.37 -1.41 18.66
CA LEU A 47 -5.33 -0.83 19.51
C LEU A 47 -5.36 0.69 19.45
N LEU A 48 -5.43 1.28 18.26
CA LEU A 48 -5.44 2.74 18.06
C LEU A 48 -6.72 3.39 18.59
N VAL A 49 -7.89 2.77 18.40
CA VAL A 49 -9.14 3.22 19.05
C VAL A 49 -9.01 3.20 20.57
N GLY A 50 -8.47 2.11 21.12
CA GLY A 50 -8.28 1.93 22.57
C GLY A 50 -7.33 2.97 23.19
N ILE A 51 -6.23 3.28 22.49
CA ILE A 51 -5.29 4.35 22.87
C ILE A 51 -6.00 5.71 22.86
N GLY A 52 -6.83 5.98 21.84
CA GLY A 52 -7.64 7.19 21.75
C GLY A 52 -8.63 7.36 22.89
N LEU A 53 -9.28 6.28 23.31
CA LEU A 53 -10.22 6.29 24.45
C LEU A 53 -9.52 6.63 25.78
N LYS A 54 -8.23 6.32 25.91
CA LYS A 54 -7.40 6.66 27.07
C LYS A 54 -6.85 8.10 27.03
N GLY A 55 -7.15 8.87 25.97
CA GLY A 55 -6.73 10.27 25.85
C GLY A 55 -5.24 10.45 25.55
N TRP A 56 -4.57 9.44 24.99
CA TRP A 56 -3.13 9.48 24.68
C TRP A 56 -2.77 10.43 23.54
N TYR A 57 -3.74 10.82 22.72
CA TYR A 57 -3.59 11.84 21.69
C TYR A 57 -4.74 12.84 21.76
N SER A 58 -4.43 14.09 21.41
CA SER A 58 -5.41 15.19 21.46
C SER A 58 -6.39 15.08 20.29
N ASP A 59 -7.51 14.40 20.50
CA ASP A 59 -8.58 14.22 19.50
C ASP A 59 -9.91 14.80 20.01
N TYR A 60 -9.92 16.11 20.26
CA TYR A 60 -11.08 16.83 20.80
C TYR A 60 -12.36 16.59 19.98
N TYR A 61 -12.25 16.62 18.65
CA TYR A 61 -13.36 16.41 17.73
C TYR A 61 -13.66 14.92 17.45
N GLY A 62 -12.83 13.99 17.95
CA GLY A 62 -13.02 12.56 17.75
C GLY A 62 -12.77 12.07 16.31
N VAL A 63 -12.05 12.84 15.50
CA VAL A 63 -11.80 12.54 14.07
C VAL A 63 -10.93 11.29 13.94
N ILE A 64 -9.82 11.23 14.67
CA ILE A 64 -8.88 10.10 14.61
C ILE A 64 -9.59 8.82 15.08
N ARG A 65 -10.30 8.91 16.21
CA ARG A 65 -11.09 7.80 16.74
C ARG A 65 -12.19 7.36 15.77
N GLY A 66 -12.88 8.30 15.12
CA GLY A 66 -13.91 7.99 14.12
C GLY A 66 -13.35 7.25 12.90
N VAL A 67 -12.19 7.69 12.40
CA VAL A 67 -11.48 7.03 11.29
C VAL A 67 -11.09 5.60 11.66
N PHE A 68 -10.45 5.37 12.81
CA PHE A 68 -10.06 4.01 13.21
C PHE A 68 -11.24 3.13 13.61
N THR A 69 -12.32 3.69 14.14
CA THR A 69 -13.57 2.94 14.36
C THR A 69 -14.16 2.47 13.03
N THR A 70 -14.13 3.33 12.00
CA THR A 70 -14.53 2.94 10.64
C THR A 70 -13.63 1.82 10.10
N CYS A 71 -12.32 1.91 10.34
CA CYS A 71 -11.38 0.84 9.98
C CYS A 71 -11.70 -0.49 10.66
N VAL A 72 -12.07 -0.47 11.96
CA VAL A 72 -12.53 -1.68 12.68
C VAL A 72 -13.73 -2.29 11.98
N VAL A 73 -14.75 -1.50 11.62
CA VAL A 73 -15.95 -1.98 10.94
C VAL A 73 -15.62 -2.63 9.59
N ILE A 74 -14.82 -1.96 8.74
CA ILE A 74 -14.41 -2.49 7.43
C ILE A 74 -13.69 -3.83 7.58
N ASN A 75 -12.75 -3.92 8.53
CA ASN A 75 -11.98 -5.15 8.72
C ASN A 75 -12.82 -6.28 9.33
N LEU A 76 -13.77 -5.99 10.22
CA LEU A 76 -14.74 -6.99 10.69
C LEU A 76 -15.61 -7.52 9.56
N LEU A 77 -16.09 -6.65 8.66
CA LEU A 77 -16.83 -7.09 7.47
C LEU A 77 -15.97 -7.99 6.57
N GLY A 78 -14.69 -7.64 6.39
CA GLY A 78 -13.73 -8.48 5.65
C GLY A 78 -13.53 -9.85 6.28
N ILE A 79 -13.34 -9.91 7.60
CA ILE A 79 -13.20 -11.17 8.35
C ILE A 79 -14.47 -12.01 8.20
N ILE A 80 -15.65 -11.42 8.42
CA ILE A 80 -16.93 -12.14 8.30
C ILE A 80 -17.08 -12.71 6.90
N LEU A 81 -16.84 -11.90 5.85
CA LEU A 81 -16.91 -12.36 4.47
C LEU A 81 -15.91 -13.49 4.18
N SER A 82 -14.72 -13.44 4.78
CA SER A 82 -13.65 -14.42 4.57
C SER A 82 -14.03 -15.87 4.88
N PHE A 83 -15.03 -16.08 5.75
CA PHE A 83 -15.55 -17.40 6.11
C PHE A 83 -16.49 -18.01 5.07
N PHE A 84 -17.05 -17.22 4.15
CA PHE A 84 -18.04 -17.67 3.18
C PHE A 84 -17.45 -17.73 1.76
N HIS A 85 -16.81 -18.86 1.42
CA HIS A 85 -16.20 -19.06 0.11
C HIS A 85 -17.18 -18.88 -1.06
N ASP A 86 -18.40 -19.41 -0.94
CA ASP A 86 -19.42 -19.28 -1.98
C ASP A 86 -19.83 -17.81 -2.17
N LEU A 87 -19.92 -17.03 -1.07
CA LEU A 87 -20.29 -15.63 -1.12
C LEU A 87 -19.20 -14.77 -1.78
N ILE A 88 -17.93 -15.07 -1.50
CA ILE A 88 -16.77 -14.45 -2.16
C ILE A 88 -16.83 -14.70 -3.67
N ASN A 89 -17.09 -15.95 -4.07
CA ASN A 89 -17.14 -16.34 -5.49
C ASN A 89 -18.38 -15.81 -6.21
N GLN A 90 -19.51 -15.67 -5.51
CA GLN A 90 -20.72 -15.08 -6.06
C GLN A 90 -20.57 -13.55 -6.23
N PHE A 91 -19.91 -12.89 -5.28
CA PHE A 91 -19.75 -11.43 -5.25
C PHE A 91 -18.28 -11.02 -5.42
N LYS A 92 -17.57 -11.62 -6.39
CA LYS A 92 -16.14 -11.35 -6.65
C LYS A 92 -15.83 -9.85 -6.75
N SER A 93 -16.60 -9.11 -7.55
CA SER A 93 -16.41 -7.66 -7.75
C SER A 93 -16.57 -6.86 -6.44
N LEU A 94 -17.57 -7.17 -5.61
CA LEU A 94 -17.73 -6.51 -4.30
C LEU A 94 -16.63 -6.90 -3.32
N THR A 95 -16.19 -8.16 -3.34
CA THR A 95 -15.06 -8.63 -2.54
C THR A 95 -13.80 -7.84 -2.87
N TYR A 96 -13.56 -7.56 -4.15
CA TYR A 96 -12.44 -6.73 -4.58
C TYR A 96 -12.52 -5.27 -4.11
N ILE A 97 -13.72 -4.67 -4.13
CA ILE A 97 -13.94 -3.35 -3.53
C ILE A 97 -13.65 -3.39 -2.02
N LEU A 98 -14.09 -4.44 -1.33
CA LEU A 98 -13.80 -4.60 0.09
C LEU A 98 -12.30 -4.79 0.36
N ILE A 99 -11.58 -5.55 -0.48
CA ILE A 99 -10.11 -5.67 -0.41
C ILE A 99 -9.45 -4.30 -0.59
N ALA A 100 -9.91 -3.48 -1.55
CA ALA A 100 -9.39 -2.12 -1.72
C ALA A 100 -9.59 -1.27 -0.44
N LEU A 101 -10.76 -1.36 0.20
CA LEU A 101 -11.03 -0.67 1.47
C LEU A 101 -10.13 -1.19 2.59
N VAL A 102 -9.93 -2.51 2.69
CA VAL A 102 -9.03 -3.15 3.66
C VAL A 102 -7.59 -2.66 3.46
N VAL A 103 -7.10 -2.59 2.21
CA VAL A 103 -5.78 -2.01 1.91
C VAL A 103 -5.74 -0.52 2.32
N GLY A 104 -6.82 0.23 2.10
CA GLY A 104 -6.96 1.59 2.61
C GLY A 104 -6.82 1.67 4.13
N THR A 105 -7.42 0.74 4.89
CA THR A 105 -7.22 0.70 6.35
C THR A 105 -5.76 0.40 6.72
N ASN A 106 -5.06 -0.41 5.92
CA ASN A 106 -3.65 -0.71 6.13
C ASN A 106 -2.78 0.55 6.00
N ILE A 107 -3.03 1.34 4.95
CA ILE A 107 -2.37 2.63 4.72
C ILE A 107 -2.58 3.56 5.91
N LEU A 108 -3.82 3.68 6.40
CA LEU A 108 -4.17 4.58 7.49
C LEU A 108 -3.44 4.27 8.81
N TRP A 109 -3.39 3.01 9.25
CA TRP A 109 -2.72 2.70 10.52
C TRP A 109 -1.19 2.79 10.40
N LEU A 110 -0.62 2.45 9.24
CA LEU A 110 0.81 2.61 8.98
C LEU A 110 1.23 4.09 8.91
N ASP A 111 0.47 4.94 8.20
CA ASP A 111 0.72 6.38 8.14
C ASP A 111 0.56 7.02 9.52
N PHE A 112 -0.37 6.52 10.34
CA PHE A 112 -0.51 6.97 11.73
C PHE A 112 0.70 6.61 12.59
N ILE A 113 1.30 5.42 12.42
CA ILE A 113 2.57 5.08 13.07
C ILE A 113 3.68 6.06 12.64
N GLY A 114 3.78 6.33 11.33
CA GLY A 114 4.70 7.34 10.80
C GLY A 114 4.48 8.72 11.43
N MET A 115 3.22 9.13 11.56
CA MET A 115 2.85 10.39 12.22
C MET A 115 3.24 10.40 13.69
N THR A 116 2.94 9.34 14.45
CA THR A 116 3.32 9.28 15.87
C THR A 116 4.83 9.35 16.08
N SER A 117 5.60 8.74 15.18
CA SER A 117 7.07 8.82 15.17
C SER A 117 7.54 10.23 14.81
N PHE A 118 6.89 10.89 13.85
CA PHE A 118 7.13 12.30 13.50
C PHE A 118 6.83 13.28 14.64
N LEU A 119 5.76 13.04 15.39
CA LEU A 119 5.32 13.89 16.48
C LEU A 119 5.99 13.54 17.82
N SER A 120 6.81 12.49 17.85
CA SER A 120 7.55 12.08 19.04
C SER A 120 8.45 13.20 19.54
N LYS A 121 8.48 13.38 20.86
CA LYS A 121 9.41 14.29 21.53
C LYS A 121 10.68 13.51 21.87
N ASN A 122 11.77 13.86 21.18
CA ASN A 122 13.09 13.25 21.33
C ASN A 122 13.43 12.90 22.79
N ASN A 123 13.89 11.67 23.01
CA ASN A 123 14.38 11.18 24.32
C ASN A 123 13.40 11.34 25.50
N SER A 124 12.09 11.23 25.27
CA SER A 124 11.11 11.36 26.36
C SER A 124 10.06 10.26 26.35
N THR A 125 9.63 9.82 27.54
CA THR A 125 8.47 8.94 27.76
C THR A 125 7.13 9.68 27.64
N VAL A 126 7.17 10.91 27.10
CA VAL A 126 6.05 11.84 27.06
C VAL A 126 5.25 11.57 25.78
N PRO A 127 3.90 11.60 25.83
CA PRO A 127 3.08 11.43 24.63
C PRO A 127 3.47 12.41 23.52
N ALA A 128 3.40 11.93 22.28
CA ALA A 128 3.69 12.73 21.08
C ALA A 128 2.92 14.06 21.08
N ASP A 129 3.50 15.08 20.46
CA ASP A 129 2.89 16.41 20.38
C ASP A 129 1.82 16.46 19.27
N PHE A 130 0.59 16.10 19.63
CA PHE A 130 -0.58 16.18 18.77
C PHE A 130 -1.16 17.61 18.64
N SER A 131 -0.31 18.64 18.72
CA SER A 131 -0.73 19.99 18.34
C SER A 131 -1.27 19.98 16.91
N SER A 132 -2.40 20.65 16.71
CA SER A 132 -3.12 20.69 15.42
C SER A 132 -2.20 21.10 14.26
N GLU A 133 -1.30 22.06 14.49
CA GLU A 133 -0.34 22.54 13.49
C GLU A 133 0.59 21.44 12.98
N LYS A 134 1.18 20.64 13.87
CA LYS A 134 2.14 19.58 13.47
C LYS A 134 1.44 18.40 12.82
N VAL A 135 0.27 18.02 13.33
CA VAL A 135 -0.58 16.97 12.74
C VAL A 135 -0.98 17.37 11.32
N LEU A 136 -1.40 18.62 11.10
CA LEU A 136 -1.77 19.11 9.78
C LEU A 136 -0.58 19.22 8.84
N PHE A 137 0.58 19.68 9.34
CA PHE A 137 1.82 19.75 8.56
C PHE A 137 2.25 18.38 8.02
N TYR A 138 2.04 17.32 8.79
CA TYR A 138 2.30 15.95 8.35
C TYR A 138 1.19 15.41 7.42
N THR A 139 -0.07 15.61 7.79
CA THR A 139 -1.22 14.95 7.15
C THR A 139 -1.55 15.56 5.78
N ILE A 140 -1.51 16.88 5.63
CA ILE A 140 -1.91 17.55 4.38
C ILE A 140 -1.02 17.11 3.20
N PRO A 141 0.32 17.15 3.29
CA PRO A 141 1.18 16.66 2.21
C PRO A 141 0.95 15.18 1.88
N LEU A 142 0.70 14.33 2.88
CA LEU A 142 0.41 12.92 2.63
C LEU A 142 -0.93 12.72 1.92
N ILE A 143 -1.96 13.50 2.22
CA ILE A 143 -3.22 13.44 1.46
C ILE A 143 -2.99 13.80 -0.01
N PHE A 144 -2.25 14.88 -0.29
CA PHE A 144 -1.89 15.24 -1.67
C PHE A 144 -1.08 14.15 -2.37
N LEU A 145 -0.11 13.58 -1.66
CA LEU A 145 0.72 12.49 -2.16
C LEU A 145 -0.10 11.23 -2.42
N PHE A 146 -1.05 10.89 -1.55
CA PHE A 146 -1.97 9.76 -1.71
C PHE A 146 -2.84 9.92 -2.97
N ILE A 147 -3.42 11.11 -3.16
CA ILE A 147 -4.21 11.43 -4.36
C ILE A 147 -3.34 11.33 -5.61
N PHE A 148 -2.14 11.90 -5.57
CA PHE A 148 -1.18 11.85 -6.68
C PHE A 148 -0.81 10.40 -7.02
N SER A 149 -0.40 9.59 -6.04
CA SER A 149 -0.04 8.18 -6.21
C SER A 149 -1.21 7.37 -6.77
N THR A 150 -2.41 7.53 -6.21
CA THR A 150 -3.62 6.85 -6.68
C THR A 150 -3.94 7.22 -8.13
N ALA A 151 -3.87 8.50 -8.48
CA ALA A 151 -4.08 8.97 -9.85
C ALA A 151 -3.02 8.43 -10.82
N LEU A 152 -1.74 8.44 -10.40
CA LEU A 152 -0.62 7.92 -11.17
C LEU A 152 -0.80 6.43 -11.45
N TYR A 153 -1.11 5.62 -10.43
CA TYR A 153 -1.36 4.19 -10.64
C TYR A 153 -2.59 3.96 -11.50
N SER A 154 -3.70 4.66 -11.25
CA SER A 154 -4.92 4.54 -12.07
C SER A 154 -4.65 4.84 -13.54
N TRP A 155 -3.77 5.79 -13.84
CA TRP A 155 -3.36 6.12 -15.20
C TRP A 155 -2.68 4.94 -15.92
N TYR A 156 -1.91 4.09 -15.21
CA TYR A 156 -1.30 2.88 -15.78
C TYR A 156 -2.31 1.76 -16.08
N TYR A 157 -3.48 1.77 -15.45
CA TYR A 157 -4.56 0.81 -15.74
C TYR A 157 -5.47 1.24 -16.90
N LEU A 158 -5.34 2.48 -17.40
CA LEU A 158 -6.06 2.91 -18.61
C LEU A 158 -5.64 2.05 -19.81
N PRO A 159 -6.58 1.58 -20.67
CA PRO A 159 -6.26 0.66 -21.77
C PRO A 159 -5.11 1.12 -22.67
N LYS A 160 -5.05 2.42 -22.98
CA LYS A 160 -3.98 3.03 -23.80
C LYS A 160 -2.58 3.06 -23.15
N ASN A 161 -2.50 2.75 -21.87
CA ASN A 161 -1.29 2.81 -21.06
C ASN A 161 -0.88 1.45 -20.48
N GLN A 162 -1.70 0.40 -20.68
CA GLN A 162 -1.36 -0.94 -20.24
C GLN A 162 -0.10 -1.42 -20.95
N GLY A 163 0.78 -2.11 -20.22
CA GLY A 163 2.08 -2.55 -20.72
C GLY A 163 3.14 -1.44 -20.82
N LYS A 164 2.81 -0.18 -20.48
CA LYS A 164 3.83 0.86 -20.35
C LYS A 164 4.70 0.56 -19.13
N ILE A 165 5.92 0.15 -19.41
CA ILE A 165 6.92 -0.11 -18.39
C ILE A 165 7.38 1.22 -17.79
N TRP A 166 7.51 1.30 -16.45
CA TRP A 166 8.11 2.44 -15.78
C TRP A 166 9.49 2.76 -16.36
N ALA A 167 9.84 4.04 -16.43
CA ALA A 167 11.17 4.44 -16.90
C ALA A 167 12.31 3.80 -16.07
N PHE A 168 12.04 3.51 -14.79
CA PHE A 168 12.86 2.60 -13.99
C PHE A 168 12.80 1.20 -14.61
N ASN A 169 11.68 0.46 -14.54
CA ASN A 169 11.51 -0.94 -15.01
C ASN A 169 11.93 -1.26 -16.47
N ARG A 170 12.05 -0.29 -17.40
CA ARG A 170 12.55 -0.54 -18.78
C ARG A 170 13.97 -1.11 -18.83
N TRP A 171 14.75 -0.94 -17.77
CA TRP A 171 16.14 -1.36 -17.63
C TRP A 171 16.37 -2.87 -17.47
N GLU A 172 15.45 -3.60 -16.84
CA GLU A 172 15.57 -5.06 -16.67
C GLU A 172 15.38 -5.79 -18.00
N THR A 173 14.60 -5.20 -18.89
CA THR A 173 14.23 -5.77 -20.18
C THR A 173 15.27 -5.50 -21.28
N TYR A 174 16.19 -4.52 -21.13
CA TYR A 174 17.05 -4.06 -22.26
C TYR A 174 18.54 -3.73 -21.98
N GLY A 175 19.10 -3.83 -20.77
CA GLY A 175 20.43 -3.23 -20.47
C GLY A 175 21.59 -4.20 -20.13
N GLY A 176 22.62 -4.26 -21.00
CA GLY A 176 23.95 -4.86 -20.73
C GLY A 176 24.88 -3.98 -19.85
N LYS A 177 26.20 -3.87 -20.14
CA LYS A 177 27.24 -3.18 -19.32
C LYS A 177 26.89 -1.77 -18.76
N GLU A 178 25.94 -1.04 -19.35
CA GLU A 178 25.41 0.23 -18.79
C GLU A 178 24.59 0.04 -17.50
N LYS A 179 24.02 -1.15 -17.28
CA LYS A 179 23.28 -1.54 -16.07
C LYS A 179 24.15 -1.46 -14.82
N GLY A 180 25.43 -1.88 -14.90
CA GLY A 180 26.39 -1.83 -13.79
C GLY A 180 26.73 -0.40 -13.34
N LYS A 181 27.10 0.48 -14.28
CA LYS A 181 27.41 1.89 -13.98
C LYS A 181 26.20 2.67 -13.44
N LYS A 182 24.98 2.34 -13.88
CA LYS A 182 23.76 3.01 -13.41
C LYS A 182 23.25 2.43 -12.08
N GLN A 183 23.43 1.13 -11.83
CA GLN A 183 23.23 0.53 -10.49
C GLN A 183 24.16 1.16 -9.46
N GLU A 184 25.43 1.34 -9.82
CA GLU A 184 26.40 2.03 -8.97
C GLU A 184 25.94 3.47 -8.68
N ARG A 185 25.41 4.20 -9.67
CA ARG A 185 24.81 5.54 -9.45
C ARG A 185 23.57 5.52 -8.56
N LEU A 186 22.66 4.55 -8.73
CA LEU A 186 21.47 4.42 -7.89
C LEU A 186 21.83 4.04 -6.46
N PHE A 187 22.81 3.15 -6.30
CA PHE A 187 23.38 2.79 -5.01
C PHE A 187 24.04 4.00 -4.35
N ASN A 188 24.89 4.74 -5.08
CA ASN A 188 25.54 5.95 -4.58
C ASN A 188 24.52 7.04 -4.23
N PHE A 189 23.45 7.20 -5.02
CA PHE A 189 22.34 8.09 -4.71
C PHE A 189 21.60 7.64 -3.46
N GLY A 190 21.28 6.34 -3.33
CA GLY A 190 20.64 5.77 -2.16
C GLY A 190 21.48 5.96 -0.90
N VAL A 191 22.78 5.69 -0.96
CA VAL A 191 23.73 5.92 0.13
C VAL A 191 23.80 7.41 0.48
N ALA A 192 23.90 8.31 -0.50
CA ALA A 192 23.91 9.75 -0.26
C ALA A 192 22.59 10.25 0.34
N PHE A 193 21.45 9.75 -0.15
CA PHE A 193 20.12 10.10 0.35
C PHE A 193 19.94 9.65 1.80
N VAL A 194 20.31 8.40 2.12
CA VAL A 194 20.31 7.88 3.49
C VAL A 194 21.27 8.66 4.38
N ALA A 195 22.47 9.00 3.90
CA ALA A 195 23.43 9.80 4.66
C ALA A 195 22.90 11.21 4.94
N VAL A 196 22.32 11.89 3.95
CA VAL A 196 21.73 13.24 4.11
C VAL A 196 20.53 13.23 5.03
N MET A 197 19.74 12.15 5.06
CA MET A 197 18.64 12.03 6.01
C MET A 197 19.12 11.68 7.43
N LEU A 198 20.03 10.72 7.57
CA LEU A 198 20.45 10.20 8.88
C LEU A 198 21.49 11.07 9.57
N VAL A 199 22.45 11.68 8.87
CA VAL A 199 23.51 12.46 9.51
C VAL A 199 22.96 13.66 10.29
N PRO A 200 22.09 14.52 9.72
CA PRO A 200 21.43 15.57 10.50
C PRO A 200 20.58 15.00 11.61
N ALA A 201 19.83 13.92 11.36
CA ALA A 201 18.94 13.31 12.36
C ALA A 201 19.71 12.75 13.57
N ILE A 202 20.87 12.13 13.35
CA ILE A 202 21.78 11.65 14.40
C ILE A 202 22.35 12.83 15.18
N LEU A 203 22.86 13.85 14.47
CA LEU A 203 23.50 15.02 15.10
C LEU A 203 22.52 15.87 15.92
N THR A 204 21.26 15.93 15.49
CA THR A 204 20.22 16.75 16.12
C THR A 204 19.32 15.96 17.07
N GLY A 205 19.42 14.62 17.07
CA GLY A 205 18.60 13.73 17.89
C GLY A 205 17.18 13.47 17.38
N TYR A 206 16.88 13.78 16.10
CA TYR A 206 15.55 13.65 15.46
C TYR A 206 15.42 12.40 14.58
N ILE A 207 16.12 11.30 14.90
CA ILE A 207 16.04 10.03 14.15
C ILE A 207 14.60 9.55 13.99
N GLU A 208 13.82 9.62 15.06
CA GLU A 208 12.45 9.13 15.07
C GLU A 208 11.55 9.98 14.15
N ASN A 209 11.78 11.29 14.11
CA ASN A 209 10.99 12.19 13.28
C ASN A 209 11.28 11.99 11.79
N VAL A 210 12.56 11.81 11.44
CA VAL A 210 12.97 11.52 10.06
C VAL A 210 12.48 10.15 9.62
N PHE A 211 12.52 9.15 10.51
CA PHE A 211 11.89 7.86 10.25
C PHE A 211 10.39 8.02 9.97
N GLY A 212 9.67 8.76 10.82
CA GLY A 212 8.23 8.99 10.66
C GLY A 212 7.85 9.59 9.31
N ILE A 213 8.53 10.67 8.90
CA ILE A 213 8.31 11.30 7.59
C ILE A 213 8.62 10.32 6.44
N SER A 214 9.79 9.67 6.50
CA SER A 214 10.23 8.76 5.43
C SER A 214 9.30 7.57 5.29
N PHE A 215 8.83 7.03 6.42
CA PHE A 215 7.90 5.92 6.47
C PHE A 215 6.54 6.30 5.91
N GLY A 216 5.95 7.43 6.33
CA GLY A 216 4.68 7.90 5.78
C GLY A 216 4.74 8.12 4.27
N ILE A 217 5.80 8.77 3.77
CA ILE A 217 6.02 8.95 2.33
C ILE A 217 6.11 7.60 1.62
N LEU A 218 6.89 6.65 2.15
CA LEU A 218 7.04 5.32 1.55
C LEU A 218 5.70 4.59 1.43
N ILE A 219 4.93 4.55 2.52
CA ILE A 219 3.63 3.88 2.57
C ILE A 219 2.64 4.53 1.60
N THR A 220 2.53 5.86 1.65
CA THR A 220 1.63 6.66 0.81
C THR A 220 2.00 6.62 -0.68
N VAL A 221 3.28 6.43 -1.03
CA VAL A 221 3.68 6.25 -2.43
C VAL A 221 3.43 4.84 -2.91
N THR A 222 3.67 3.81 -2.10
CA THR A 222 3.73 2.43 -2.60
C THR A 222 2.41 1.67 -2.52
N LEU A 223 1.73 1.71 -1.37
CA LEU A 223 0.53 0.90 -1.13
C LEU A 223 -0.71 1.28 -1.95
N PRO A 224 -0.90 2.53 -2.42
CA PRO A 224 -1.99 2.82 -3.33
C PRO A 224 -1.96 1.99 -4.62
N ALA A 225 -0.81 1.44 -5.04
CA ALA A 225 -0.73 0.54 -6.18
C ALA A 225 -1.60 -0.71 -6.00
N VAL A 226 -1.59 -1.29 -4.79
CA VAL A 226 -2.38 -2.48 -4.42
C VAL A 226 -3.86 -2.12 -4.34
N MET A 227 -4.18 -0.97 -3.74
CA MET A 227 -5.55 -0.48 -3.65
C MET A 227 -6.17 -0.25 -5.05
N VAL A 228 -5.42 0.39 -5.96
CA VAL A 228 -5.87 0.64 -7.33
C VAL A 228 -6.01 -0.67 -8.11
N ASP A 229 -5.11 -1.63 -7.94
CA ASP A 229 -5.26 -2.95 -8.57
C ASP A 229 -6.54 -3.66 -8.12
N ALA A 230 -6.86 -3.61 -6.82
CA ALA A 230 -8.09 -4.19 -6.30
C ALA A 230 -9.36 -3.51 -6.87
N VAL A 231 -9.35 -2.18 -7.05
CA VAL A 231 -10.44 -1.48 -7.74
C VAL A 231 -10.51 -1.89 -9.22
N TYR A 232 -9.36 -1.99 -9.90
CA TYR A 232 -9.31 -2.44 -11.28
C TYR A 232 -9.83 -3.88 -11.44
N ALA A 233 -9.47 -4.79 -10.53
CA ALA A 233 -9.98 -6.14 -10.43
C ALA A 233 -11.50 -6.19 -10.35
N ALA A 234 -12.09 -5.37 -9.47
CA ALA A 234 -13.54 -5.26 -9.33
C ALA A 234 -14.22 -4.86 -10.64
N ILE A 235 -13.63 -3.90 -11.37
CA ILE A 235 -14.14 -3.43 -12.68
C ILE A 235 -13.97 -4.52 -13.74
N TYR A 236 -12.81 -5.20 -13.74
CA TYR A 236 -12.47 -6.22 -14.72
C TYR A 236 -13.41 -7.43 -14.64
N ILE A 237 -13.63 -7.97 -13.44
CA ILE A 237 -14.50 -9.14 -13.21
C ILE A 237 -15.95 -8.83 -13.54
N ARG A 238 -16.40 -7.59 -13.33
CA ARG A 238 -17.75 -7.19 -13.75
C ARG A 238 -17.94 -7.29 -15.27
N LYS A 239 -16.87 -7.13 -16.05
CA LYS A 239 -16.86 -7.31 -17.51
C LYS A 239 -16.55 -8.75 -17.94
N HIS A 240 -15.87 -9.52 -17.10
CA HIS A 240 -15.43 -10.89 -17.35
C HIS A 240 -15.81 -11.80 -16.15
N PRO A 241 -17.10 -12.15 -16.00
CA PRO A 241 -17.57 -12.89 -14.82
C PRO A 241 -17.00 -14.31 -14.73
N ASP A 242 -16.65 -14.91 -15.87
CA ASP A 242 -16.08 -16.25 -15.97
C ASP A 242 -14.57 -16.30 -15.64
N TYR A 243 -13.97 -15.15 -15.28
CA TYR A 243 -12.57 -15.09 -14.86
C TYR A 243 -12.38 -15.87 -13.55
N ASP A 244 -11.58 -16.95 -13.62
CA ASP A 244 -11.27 -17.80 -12.47
C ASP A 244 -9.83 -17.64 -12.03
N GLU A 245 -9.67 -17.05 -10.84
CA GLU A 245 -8.38 -16.77 -10.19
C GLU A 245 -7.87 -17.94 -9.35
N LEU A 246 -8.59 -19.07 -9.36
CA LEU A 246 -8.40 -20.23 -8.47
C LEU A 246 -7.88 -21.49 -9.18
N ASN A 247 -7.35 -21.39 -10.40
CA ASN A 247 -6.71 -22.52 -11.09
C ASN A 247 -5.26 -22.74 -10.68
#